data_AF-A0AAN8TMS3-F1
#
_entry.id   AF-A0AAN8TMS3-F1
#
_cell.length_a   1.000
_cell.length_b   1.000
_cell.length_c   1.000
_cell.angle_alpha   90.00
_cell.angle_beta   90.00
_cell.angle_gamma   90.00
#
_symmetry.space_group_name_H-M   'P 1'
#
loop_
_entity.id
_entity.type
_entity.pdbx_description
1 polymer ?
#
loop_
_entity_poly.entity_id
_entity_poly.type
_entity_poly.pdbx_seq_one_letter_code
_entity_poly.pdbx_strand_id
1 'polypeptide(L)'
;MAPKAEKKPAEKKPAEEKKSTVAEKAPAEKKPKAGKKLPKDAASVEKKKKKAKKSVETYKIYIFKVLKQVHPDIGISSKAMGIMNSFINDIFEKLAQESSRLARYNKKPTITSREIQTAVRLVLPGELAKHAVSEGTKAVTKKFSAMGNSFLLEFNVSDRFYLCRFCQNHLALCKDFSLNYSPVTGVTGGVFDEVVNVHVNELKKLKQLGPHTVADVYCNKCENLLGWKYIEVYEEDPVARKDMVMLQMGKLQERYGNQIEEAVEPRAHAATGVPIVKEI
;
A
#
# COMPACT_ATOMS: atom_id res chain seq x y z
N MET A 1 8.25 49.44 -11.77
CA MET A 1 9.73 49.47 -11.70
C MET A 1 10.21 48.84 -10.40
N ALA A 2 11.47 48.40 -10.36
CA ALA A 2 12.25 48.14 -9.14
C ALA A 2 13.70 48.61 -9.38
N PRO A 3 14.37 49.22 -8.40
CA PRO A 3 15.51 48.60 -7.70
C PRO A 3 15.32 48.65 -6.15
N LYS A 4 15.85 47.79 -5.27
CA LYS A 4 17.13 47.04 -5.10
C LYS A 4 18.22 47.77 -4.26
N ALA A 5 18.97 46.95 -3.50
CA ALA A 5 20.22 47.22 -2.74
C ALA A 5 20.12 47.94 -1.36
N GLU A 6 20.89 47.60 -0.30
CA GLU A 6 21.60 46.35 0.10
C GLU A 6 22.18 46.40 1.56
N LYS A 7 22.69 45.24 2.06
CA LYS A 7 23.76 45.05 3.09
C LYS A 7 23.48 45.03 4.63
N LYS A 8 24.50 44.51 5.34
CA LYS A 8 24.73 44.03 6.75
C LYS A 8 26.29 43.99 6.95
N PRO A 9 26.98 43.54 8.05
CA PRO A 9 26.65 43.26 9.47
C PRO A 9 27.71 43.81 10.52
N ALA A 10 27.67 43.28 11.78
CA ALA A 10 28.77 43.17 12.79
C ALA A 10 29.19 44.44 13.62
N GLU A 11 29.86 44.41 14.80
CA GLU A 11 30.31 43.36 15.76
C GLU A 11 30.77 43.96 17.15
N LYS A 12 30.80 43.16 18.26
CA LYS A 12 31.87 43.06 19.34
C LYS A 12 31.43 42.68 20.80
N LYS A 13 32.45 42.39 21.65
CA LYS A 13 32.54 41.82 23.03
C LYS A 13 33.83 42.39 23.72
N PRO A 14 34.36 41.91 24.89
CA PRO A 14 33.85 41.71 26.26
C PRO A 14 34.82 42.29 27.36
N ALA A 15 34.74 41.87 28.63
CA ALA A 15 35.76 42.10 29.69
C ALA A 15 35.80 40.93 30.75
N GLU A 16 36.85 40.85 31.59
CA GLU A 16 37.23 39.67 32.43
C GLU A 16 38.10 40.04 33.67
N GLU A 17 38.01 39.29 34.80
CA GLU A 17 39.07 38.95 35.83
C GLU A 17 38.42 38.01 36.92
N LYS A 18 38.97 36.92 37.52
CA LYS A 18 40.25 36.48 38.19
C LYS A 18 40.29 36.80 39.71
N LYS A 19 40.86 36.01 40.66
CA LYS A 19 41.97 35.00 40.65
C LYS A 19 41.96 33.99 41.87
N SER A 20 42.84 32.95 41.82
CA SER A 20 43.35 31.88 42.77
C SER A 20 43.43 32.13 44.32
N THR A 21 43.70 31.20 45.29
CA THR A 21 44.39 29.85 45.47
C THR A 21 43.65 28.95 46.53
N VAL A 22 43.96 27.69 46.98
CA VAL A 22 44.94 26.56 46.73
C VAL A 22 45.98 26.19 47.86
N ALA A 23 46.05 24.89 48.27
CA ALA A 23 47.09 24.10 49.03
C ALA A 23 47.30 24.32 50.58
N GLU A 24 47.85 23.42 51.45
CA GLU A 24 48.07 21.93 51.50
C GLU A 24 48.62 21.40 52.91
N LYS A 25 48.37 20.13 53.29
CA LYS A 25 49.08 19.19 54.25
C LYS A 25 48.93 19.23 55.82
N ALA A 26 49.34 18.10 56.44
CA ALA A 26 49.47 17.73 57.87
C ALA A 26 50.89 17.09 58.12
N PRO A 27 51.33 16.51 59.29
CA PRO A 27 50.78 15.26 59.90
C PRO A 27 51.05 14.93 61.41
N ALA A 28 50.55 13.77 61.90
CA ALA A 28 51.06 12.89 63.00
C ALA A 28 51.12 13.42 64.48
N GLU A 29 51.29 12.63 65.56
CA GLU A 29 51.48 11.18 65.76
C GLU A 29 51.08 10.68 67.19
N LYS A 30 50.43 9.49 67.33
CA LYS A 30 50.71 8.37 68.30
C LYS A 30 49.53 7.37 68.51
N LYS A 31 49.81 6.23 69.16
CA LYS A 31 49.06 4.94 69.23
C LYS A 31 49.16 4.33 70.65
N PRO A 32 48.57 3.16 71.01
CA PRO A 32 47.41 2.39 70.47
C PRO A 32 46.46 1.77 71.55
N LYS A 33 45.30 1.23 71.12
CA LYS A 33 44.67 -0.08 71.50
C LYS A 33 43.21 -0.12 70.94
N ALA A 34 42.88 -0.88 69.89
CA ALA A 34 42.71 -2.34 69.78
C ALA A 34 41.31 -2.84 70.25
N GLY A 35 40.38 -3.12 69.31
CA GLY A 35 38.99 -3.48 69.64
C GLY A 35 38.02 -3.86 68.49
N LYS A 36 38.47 -4.65 67.49
CA LYS A 36 37.67 -5.34 66.44
C LYS A 36 36.30 -4.73 65.99
N LYS A 37 36.29 -4.03 64.84
CA LYS A 37 35.48 -4.38 63.63
C LYS A 37 35.80 -3.44 62.45
N LEU A 38 35.79 -3.98 61.23
CA LEU A 38 36.09 -3.32 59.95
C LEU A 38 35.09 -3.84 58.88
N PRO A 39 34.87 -3.13 57.75
CA PRO A 39 34.68 -1.68 57.67
C PRO A 39 33.49 -1.26 56.76
N LYS A 40 33.25 0.04 56.76
CA LYS A 40 32.59 0.86 55.71
C LYS A 40 33.31 0.74 54.34
N ASP A 41 32.80 1.22 53.19
CA ASP A 41 31.60 2.00 52.81
C ASP A 41 31.25 1.69 51.35
N ALA A 42 29.99 1.88 50.91
CA ALA A 42 29.63 1.98 49.49
C ALA A 42 28.26 2.66 49.28
N ALA A 43 28.22 4.01 49.32
CA ALA A 43 27.01 4.77 49.00
C ALA A 43 26.69 4.67 47.49
N SER A 44 25.86 3.71 47.10
CA SER A 44 25.38 3.55 45.73
C SER A 44 24.38 4.66 45.40
N VAL A 45 24.87 5.68 44.68
CA VAL A 45 24.05 6.78 44.14
C VAL A 45 22.80 6.23 43.47
N GLU A 46 21.62 6.67 43.93
CA GLU A 46 20.35 6.44 43.24
C GLU A 46 20.34 7.18 41.90
N LYS A 47 21.02 6.61 40.90
CA LYS A 47 20.79 6.91 39.49
C LYS A 47 19.36 6.48 39.19
N LYS A 48 18.41 7.40 39.38
CA LYS A 48 17.00 7.33 38.98
C LYS A 48 16.93 6.56 37.67
N LYS A 49 16.61 5.27 37.75
CA LYS A 49 16.64 4.35 36.62
C LYS A 49 15.57 4.85 35.67
N LYS A 50 15.97 5.65 34.66
CA LYS A 50 15.05 6.32 33.73
C LYS A 50 14.13 5.23 33.21
N LYS A 51 12.88 5.19 33.69
CA LYS A 51 11.88 4.24 33.21
C LYS A 51 11.88 4.43 31.70
N ALA A 52 12.35 3.42 30.96
CA ALA A 52 12.28 3.46 29.53
C ALA A 52 10.82 3.73 29.21
N LYS A 53 10.53 4.90 28.61
CA LYS A 53 9.16 5.23 28.25
C LYS A 53 8.74 4.09 27.34
N LYS A 54 7.74 3.28 27.75
CA LYS A 54 7.08 2.37 26.83
C LYS A 54 6.69 3.24 25.64
N SER A 55 7.32 3.03 24.50
CA SER A 55 7.02 3.80 23.31
C SER A 55 5.60 3.44 22.95
N VAL A 56 4.67 4.36 23.23
CA VAL A 56 3.30 4.17 22.78
C VAL A 56 3.37 4.36 21.28
N GLU A 57 3.36 3.25 20.56
CA GLU A 57 3.33 3.23 19.11
C GLU A 57 2.08 3.99 18.69
N THR A 58 2.29 5.07 17.94
CA THR A 58 1.23 6.00 17.55
C THR A 58 1.35 6.29 16.08
N TYR A 59 0.20 6.41 15.42
CA TYR A 59 0.13 6.52 13.97
C TYR A 59 0.63 7.88 13.42
N LYS A 60 1.10 8.78 14.29
CA LYS A 60 1.48 10.17 13.98
C LYS A 60 2.46 10.31 12.81
N ILE A 61 3.45 9.43 12.73
CA ILE A 61 4.43 9.43 11.63
C ILE A 61 3.76 9.06 10.30
N TYR A 62 2.85 8.09 10.30
CA TYR A 62 2.11 7.67 9.11
C TYR A 62 1.05 8.70 8.70
N ILE A 63 0.30 9.25 9.66
CA ILE A 63 -0.66 10.36 9.43
C ILE A 63 0.05 11.54 8.77
N PHE A 64 1.25 11.93 9.23
CA PHE A 64 2.02 13.02 8.63
C PHE A 64 2.51 12.68 7.22
N LYS A 65 2.97 11.44 6.97
CA LYS A 65 3.36 10.98 5.63
C LYS A 65 2.20 11.03 4.64
N VAL A 66 1.03 10.50 5.01
CA VAL A 66 -0.18 10.53 4.17
C VAL A 66 -0.65 11.98 3.93
N LEU A 67 -0.65 12.82 4.97
CA LEU A 67 -0.99 14.24 4.81
C LEU A 67 -0.11 14.93 3.76
N LYS A 68 1.21 14.70 3.79
CA LYS A 68 2.14 15.30 2.83
C LYS A 68 2.11 14.67 1.43
N GLN A 69 1.52 13.48 1.28
CA GLN A 69 1.24 12.89 -0.04
C GLN A 69 0.00 13.52 -0.71
N VAL A 70 -1.00 13.93 0.07
CA VAL A 70 -2.23 14.55 -0.46
C VAL A 70 -2.12 16.09 -0.54
N HIS A 71 -1.50 16.72 0.45
CA HIS A 71 -1.34 18.17 0.56
C HIS A 71 0.07 18.56 1.05
N PRO A 72 1.03 18.78 0.13
CA PRO A 72 2.43 19.09 0.46
C PRO A 72 2.62 20.32 1.36
N ASP A 73 1.79 21.36 1.23
CA ASP A 73 1.99 22.63 1.95
C ASP A 73 1.22 22.71 3.28
N ILE A 74 0.18 21.89 3.47
CA ILE A 74 -0.69 21.95 4.65
C ILE A 74 -0.02 21.34 5.89
N GLY A 75 -0.20 21.98 7.05
CA GLY A 75 0.23 21.50 8.38
C GLY A 75 -0.94 21.01 9.23
N ILE A 76 -0.66 20.13 10.20
CA ILE A 76 -1.64 19.60 11.16
C ILE A 76 -1.26 19.97 12.59
N SER A 77 -2.23 20.44 13.38
CA SER A 77 -2.00 20.80 14.78
C SER A 77 -1.80 19.58 15.68
N SER A 78 -1.12 19.74 16.82
CA SER A 78 -0.90 18.66 17.79
C SER A 78 -2.21 18.07 18.34
N LYS A 79 -3.26 18.90 18.48
CA LYS A 79 -4.61 18.47 18.89
C LYS A 79 -5.30 17.66 17.79
N ALA A 80 -5.27 18.12 16.54
CA ALA A 80 -5.84 17.38 15.41
C ALA A 80 -5.11 16.05 15.17
N MET A 81 -3.78 16.04 15.26
CA MET A 81 -2.96 14.82 15.21
C MET A 81 -3.31 13.83 16.34
N GLY A 82 -3.73 14.31 17.51
CA GLY A 82 -4.28 13.48 18.58
C GLY A 82 -5.61 12.82 18.19
N ILE A 83 -6.56 13.60 17.68
CA ILE A 83 -7.88 13.13 17.21
C ILE A 83 -7.71 12.07 16.12
N MET A 84 -6.87 12.33 15.11
CA MET A 84 -6.59 11.37 14.02
C MET A 84 -5.99 10.06 14.52
N ASN A 85 -5.10 10.12 15.53
CA ASN A 85 -4.56 8.90 16.15
C ASN A 85 -5.64 8.10 16.88
N SER A 86 -6.54 8.76 17.64
CA SER A 86 -7.64 8.07 18.31
C SER A 86 -8.66 7.48 17.33
N PHE A 87 -8.99 8.20 16.25
CA PHE A 87 -9.87 7.71 15.19
C PHE A 87 -9.35 6.42 14.53
N ILE A 88 -8.05 6.34 14.23
CA ILE A 88 -7.46 5.11 13.66
C ILE A 88 -7.59 3.92 14.62
N ASN A 89 -7.44 4.14 15.94
CA ASN A 89 -7.59 3.07 16.93
C ASN A 89 -9.05 2.61 17.06
N ASP A 90 -10.02 3.54 17.10
CA ASP A 90 -11.46 3.22 17.12
C ASP A 90 -11.90 2.39 15.90
N ILE A 91 -11.50 2.79 14.70
CA ILE A 91 -11.78 2.02 13.46
C ILE A 91 -11.05 0.67 13.46
N PHE A 92 -9.80 0.60 13.93
CA PHE A 92 -9.06 -0.65 14.05
C PHE A 92 -9.73 -1.63 15.02
N GLU A 93 -10.13 -1.18 16.21
CA GLU A 93 -10.80 -2.02 17.20
C GLU A 93 -12.16 -2.52 16.68
N LYS A 94 -12.96 -1.66 16.03
CA LYS A 94 -14.24 -2.06 15.39
C LYS A 94 -14.04 -3.15 14.33
N LEU A 95 -13.08 -2.95 13.42
CA LEU A 95 -12.77 -3.94 12.38
C LEU A 95 -12.23 -5.25 12.96
N ALA A 96 -11.35 -5.19 13.97
CA ALA A 96 -10.80 -6.37 14.63
C ALA A 96 -11.88 -7.17 15.38
N GLN A 97 -12.80 -6.49 16.07
CA GLN A 97 -13.91 -7.13 16.78
C GLN A 97 -14.88 -7.83 15.81
N GLU A 98 -15.32 -7.18 14.74
CA GLU A 98 -16.19 -7.83 13.74
C GLU A 98 -15.48 -8.97 12.99
N SER A 99 -14.20 -8.82 12.67
CA SER A 99 -13.42 -9.91 12.06
C SER A 99 -13.28 -11.12 12.99
N SER A 100 -13.15 -10.89 14.31
CA SER A 100 -13.14 -11.94 15.32
C SER A 100 -14.51 -12.62 15.47
N ARG A 101 -15.61 -11.85 15.41
CA ARG A 101 -16.99 -12.37 15.40
C ARG A 101 -17.20 -13.28 14.19
N LEU A 102 -16.85 -12.82 12.98
CA LEU A 102 -16.95 -13.58 11.73
C LEU A 102 -16.13 -14.88 11.75
N ALA A 103 -14.88 -14.83 12.24
CA ALA A 103 -14.06 -16.04 12.37
C ALA A 103 -14.69 -17.08 13.32
N ARG A 104 -15.27 -16.61 14.44
CA ARG A 104 -15.98 -17.46 15.41
C ARG A 104 -17.26 -18.08 14.83
N TYR A 105 -18.09 -17.30 14.10
CA TYR A 105 -19.27 -17.84 13.40
C TYR A 105 -18.87 -18.92 12.38
N ASN A 106 -17.80 -18.70 11.63
CA ASN A 106 -17.22 -19.67 10.69
C ASN A 106 -16.46 -20.83 11.37
N LYS A 107 -16.43 -20.89 12.72
CA LYS A 107 -15.69 -21.88 13.53
C LYS A 107 -14.19 -21.99 13.20
N LYS A 108 -13.58 -20.91 12.68
CA LYS A 108 -12.14 -20.86 12.33
C LYS A 108 -11.31 -20.33 13.50
N PRO A 109 -10.13 -20.91 13.79
CA PRO A 109 -9.19 -20.36 14.78
C PRO A 109 -8.39 -19.16 14.24
N THR A 110 -8.46 -18.88 12.93
CA THR A 110 -7.63 -17.87 12.25
C THR A 110 -8.51 -16.86 11.52
N ILE A 111 -8.26 -15.57 11.75
CA ILE A 111 -8.86 -14.48 10.97
C ILE A 111 -8.08 -14.37 9.65
N THR A 112 -8.74 -14.56 8.52
CA THR A 112 -8.13 -14.40 7.18
C THR A 112 -8.52 -13.06 6.55
N SER A 113 -7.89 -12.71 5.43
CA SER A 113 -8.26 -11.53 4.63
C SER A 113 -9.74 -11.51 4.23
N ARG A 114 -10.41 -12.67 4.10
CA ARG A 114 -11.86 -12.76 3.79
C ARG A 114 -12.72 -12.29 4.97
N GLU A 115 -12.36 -12.63 6.21
CA GLU A 115 -13.05 -12.11 7.40
C GLU A 115 -12.82 -10.59 7.55
N ILE A 116 -11.60 -10.09 7.33
CA ILE A 116 -11.31 -8.63 7.32
C ILE A 116 -12.15 -7.91 6.24
N GLN A 117 -12.13 -8.39 5.00
CA GLN A 117 -12.85 -7.79 3.87
C GLN A 117 -14.37 -7.75 4.10
N THR A 118 -14.90 -8.77 4.79
CA THR A 118 -16.32 -8.82 5.17
C THR A 118 -16.61 -7.84 6.32
N ALA A 119 -15.76 -7.76 7.34
CA ALA A 119 -15.90 -6.78 8.43
C ALA A 119 -15.86 -5.33 7.91
N VAL A 120 -15.00 -5.01 6.95
CA VAL A 120 -14.96 -3.67 6.30
C VAL A 120 -16.30 -3.30 5.67
N ARG A 121 -17.00 -4.26 5.04
CA ARG A 121 -18.33 -4.05 4.44
C ARG A 121 -19.48 -3.94 5.46
N LEU A 122 -19.26 -4.38 6.70
CA LEU A 122 -20.23 -4.26 7.81
C LEU A 122 -20.01 -2.97 8.62
N VAL A 123 -18.76 -2.54 8.79
CA VAL A 123 -18.38 -1.38 9.63
C VAL A 123 -18.43 -0.05 8.86
N LEU A 124 -18.18 -0.04 7.54
CA LEU A 124 -18.20 1.18 6.73
C LEU A 124 -19.46 1.27 5.86
N PRO A 125 -20.10 2.46 5.73
CA PRO A 125 -21.29 2.63 4.91
C PRO A 125 -20.95 2.83 3.42
N GLY A 126 -21.83 2.33 2.55
CA GLY A 126 -21.91 2.72 1.14
C GLY A 126 -20.59 2.68 0.36
N GLU A 127 -20.19 3.82 -0.19
CA GLU A 127 -18.99 3.92 -1.05
C GLU A 127 -17.68 3.82 -0.27
N LEU A 128 -17.66 4.18 1.02
CA LEU A 128 -16.47 4.03 1.86
C LEU A 128 -16.08 2.55 1.98
N ALA A 129 -17.05 1.64 2.08
CA ALA A 129 -16.79 0.20 2.03
C ALA A 129 -16.22 -0.26 0.67
N LYS A 130 -16.74 0.26 -0.46
CA LYS A 130 -16.24 -0.07 -1.80
C LYS A 130 -14.76 0.33 -1.95
N HIS A 131 -14.43 1.58 -1.64
CA HIS A 131 -13.07 2.11 -1.75
C HIS A 131 -12.12 1.43 -0.76
N ALA A 132 -12.51 1.23 0.50
CA ALA A 132 -11.67 0.54 1.49
C ALA A 132 -11.38 -0.92 1.12
N VAL A 133 -12.34 -1.63 0.52
CA VAL A 133 -12.12 -2.99 -0.01
C VAL A 133 -11.20 -2.98 -1.23
N SER A 134 -11.32 -2.01 -2.13
CA SER A 134 -10.43 -1.86 -3.29
C SER A 134 -8.98 -1.59 -2.86
N GLU A 135 -8.74 -0.63 -1.98
CA GLU A 135 -7.39 -0.30 -1.51
C GLU A 135 -6.78 -1.41 -0.64
N GLY A 136 -7.59 -2.08 0.20
CA GLY A 136 -7.14 -3.28 0.92
C GLY A 136 -6.71 -4.41 -0.03
N THR A 137 -7.47 -4.61 -1.11
CA THR A 137 -7.18 -5.59 -2.18
C THR A 137 -5.87 -5.25 -2.89
N LYS A 138 -5.68 -4.00 -3.34
CA LYS A 138 -4.44 -3.53 -3.99
C LYS A 138 -3.23 -3.68 -3.07
N ALA A 139 -3.35 -3.32 -1.79
CA ALA A 139 -2.28 -3.44 -0.81
C ALA A 139 -1.86 -4.89 -0.54
N VAL A 140 -2.83 -5.82 -0.49
CA VAL A 140 -2.60 -7.27 -0.42
C VAL A 140 -1.80 -7.73 -1.64
N THR A 141 -2.30 -7.52 -2.86
CA THR A 141 -1.63 -7.99 -4.09
C THR A 141 -0.22 -7.40 -4.24
N LYS A 142 -0.02 -6.11 -3.95
CA LYS A 142 1.31 -5.48 -3.98
C LYS A 142 2.28 -6.12 -2.99
N LYS A 143 1.86 -6.36 -1.75
CA LYS A 143 2.73 -6.95 -0.72
C LYS A 143 3.04 -8.42 -1.02
N PHE A 144 2.10 -9.16 -1.59
CA PHE A 144 2.33 -10.55 -2.01
C PHE A 144 3.24 -10.67 -3.24
N SER A 145 3.07 -9.80 -4.24
CA SER A 145 4.01 -9.68 -5.37
C SER A 145 5.44 -9.37 -4.93
N ALA A 146 5.62 -8.56 -3.88
CA ALA A 146 6.92 -8.23 -3.30
C ALA A 146 7.52 -9.33 -2.38
N MET A 147 6.82 -10.45 -2.17
CA MET A 147 7.24 -11.57 -1.31
C MET A 147 7.25 -12.92 -2.05
N GLY A 148 7.17 -12.93 -3.38
CA GLY A 148 7.20 -14.13 -4.24
C GLY A 148 5.95 -15.02 -4.19
N ASN A 149 5.15 -14.94 -3.13
CA ASN A 149 3.93 -15.73 -2.95
C ASN A 149 2.75 -15.03 -3.65
N SER A 150 2.44 -15.41 -4.90
CA SER A 150 1.35 -14.82 -5.68
C SER A 150 -0.04 -15.25 -5.20
N PHE A 151 -0.56 -14.56 -4.18
CA PHE A 151 -1.97 -14.68 -3.77
C PHE A 151 -2.87 -14.04 -4.85
N LEU A 152 -3.70 -14.86 -5.48
CA LEU A 152 -4.53 -14.46 -6.62
C LEU A 152 -5.89 -13.94 -6.16
N LEU A 153 -6.35 -12.86 -6.80
CA LEU A 153 -7.68 -12.31 -6.60
C LEU A 153 -8.70 -13.12 -7.43
N GLU A 154 -9.57 -13.86 -6.75
CA GLU A 154 -10.69 -14.56 -7.36
C GLU A 154 -11.86 -13.58 -7.57
N PHE A 155 -12.40 -13.53 -8.80
CA PHE A 155 -13.68 -12.85 -9.08
C PHE A 155 -14.86 -13.70 -8.61
N ASN A 156 -16.00 -13.05 -8.34
CA ASN A 156 -17.23 -13.74 -8.00
C ASN A 156 -17.76 -14.53 -9.21
N VAL A 157 -18.27 -15.75 -8.98
CA VAL A 157 -18.77 -16.67 -10.03
C VAL A 157 -20.01 -16.11 -10.75
N SER A 158 -20.70 -15.13 -10.15
CA SER A 158 -21.83 -14.41 -10.74
C SER A 158 -21.48 -13.48 -11.90
N ASP A 159 -20.23 -13.00 -11.97
CA ASP A 159 -19.77 -12.06 -12.99
C ASP A 159 -19.11 -12.78 -14.18
N ARG A 160 -19.13 -12.17 -15.37
CA ARG A 160 -18.31 -12.63 -16.51
C ARG A 160 -16.91 -12.05 -16.41
N PHE A 161 -15.89 -12.88 -16.55
CA PHE A 161 -14.49 -12.46 -16.43
C PHE A 161 -13.54 -13.24 -17.33
N TYR A 162 -12.44 -12.60 -17.68
CA TYR A 162 -11.33 -13.18 -18.42
C TYR A 162 -10.33 -13.88 -17.49
N LEU A 163 -9.92 -15.07 -17.92
CA LEU A 163 -8.91 -15.93 -17.33
C LEU A 163 -7.66 -15.97 -18.23
N CYS A 164 -6.49 -16.23 -17.63
CA CYS A 164 -5.27 -16.56 -18.36
C CYS A 164 -5.37 -17.96 -18.98
N ARG A 165 -5.34 -18.08 -20.31
CA ARG A 165 -5.48 -19.36 -21.06
C ARG A 165 -4.48 -20.44 -20.62
N PHE A 166 -3.31 -20.03 -20.12
CA PHE A 166 -2.23 -20.94 -19.73
C PHE A 166 -2.36 -21.52 -18.31
N CYS A 167 -3.16 -20.93 -17.42
CA CYS A 167 -3.14 -21.30 -16.00
C CYS A 167 -4.42 -20.96 -15.20
N GLN A 168 -5.46 -20.46 -15.86
CA GLN A 168 -6.75 -20.08 -15.28
C GLN A 168 -6.64 -19.08 -14.10
N ASN A 169 -5.61 -18.24 -14.11
CA ASN A 169 -5.52 -17.06 -13.25
C ASN A 169 -6.58 -16.03 -13.69
N HIS A 170 -7.31 -15.41 -12.77
CA HIS A 170 -8.30 -14.37 -13.08
C HIS A 170 -7.59 -13.06 -13.46
N LEU A 171 -8.09 -12.33 -14.47
CA LEU A 171 -7.39 -11.17 -15.04
C LEU A 171 -8.23 -9.89 -15.12
N ALA A 172 -9.41 -9.91 -15.72
CA ALA A 172 -10.27 -8.72 -15.86
C ALA A 172 -11.75 -9.11 -15.90
N LEU A 173 -12.67 -8.18 -15.62
CA LEU A 173 -14.11 -8.41 -15.81
C LEU A 173 -14.50 -8.08 -17.25
N CYS A 174 -15.45 -8.83 -17.83
CA CYS A 174 -15.90 -8.58 -19.21
C CYS A 174 -16.68 -7.27 -19.38
N LYS A 175 -17.11 -6.65 -18.28
CA LYS A 175 -17.73 -5.31 -18.28
C LYS A 175 -16.72 -4.18 -18.57
N ASP A 176 -15.44 -4.40 -18.28
CA ASP A 176 -14.36 -3.40 -18.36
C ASP A 176 -13.60 -3.49 -19.70
N PHE A 177 -14.13 -4.28 -20.64
CA PHE A 177 -13.54 -4.58 -21.94
C PHE A 177 -13.88 -3.52 -22.99
N SER A 178 -12.86 -3.00 -23.67
CA SER A 178 -12.99 -2.29 -24.95
C SER A 178 -12.16 -3.02 -26.01
N LEU A 179 -12.75 -3.37 -27.15
CA LEU A 179 -12.00 -3.99 -28.26
C LEU A 179 -11.04 -2.95 -28.87
N ASN A 180 -9.77 -3.31 -29.02
CA ASN A 180 -8.80 -2.50 -29.76
C ASN A 180 -8.00 -3.38 -30.73
N TYR A 181 -7.75 -2.86 -31.93
CA TYR A 181 -6.82 -3.41 -32.90
C TYR A 181 -5.63 -2.47 -32.99
N SER A 182 -4.43 -2.95 -32.65
CA SER A 182 -3.21 -2.17 -32.76
C SER A 182 -2.64 -2.31 -34.18
N PRO A 183 -2.77 -1.30 -35.07
CA PRO A 183 -2.30 -1.40 -36.46
C PRO A 183 -0.77 -1.50 -36.55
N VAL A 184 -0.05 -1.06 -35.52
CA VAL A 184 1.42 -1.10 -35.45
C VAL A 184 1.95 -2.50 -35.12
N THR A 185 1.16 -3.36 -34.44
CA THR A 185 1.55 -4.75 -34.12
C THR A 185 0.75 -5.80 -34.89
N GLY A 186 -0.35 -5.42 -35.55
CA GLY A 186 -1.29 -6.35 -36.18
C GLY A 186 -2.08 -7.20 -35.18
N VAL A 187 -2.13 -6.80 -33.90
CA VAL A 187 -2.71 -7.58 -32.80
C VAL A 187 -4.07 -7.02 -32.40
N THR A 188 -5.11 -7.85 -32.49
CA THR A 188 -6.38 -7.64 -31.79
C THR A 188 -6.24 -7.96 -30.30
N GLY A 189 -6.76 -7.09 -29.43
CA GLY A 189 -6.75 -7.27 -27.99
C GLY A 189 -7.92 -6.56 -27.30
N GLY A 190 -8.11 -6.87 -26.04
CA GLY A 190 -9.01 -6.14 -25.16
C GLY A 190 -8.20 -5.11 -24.39
N VAL A 191 -8.60 -3.85 -24.44
CA VAL A 191 -8.11 -2.79 -23.55
C VAL A 191 -9.03 -2.77 -22.33
N PHE A 192 -8.41 -2.70 -21.15
CA PHE A 192 -9.09 -2.73 -19.85
C PHE A 192 -8.57 -1.60 -18.96
N ASP A 193 -9.48 -0.94 -18.24
CA ASP A 193 -9.14 0.07 -17.23
C ASP A 193 -8.60 -0.57 -15.94
N GLU A 194 -9.19 -1.69 -15.47
CA GLU A 194 -8.68 -2.46 -14.32
C GLU A 194 -8.32 -3.91 -14.72
N VAL A 195 -7.07 -4.31 -14.46
CA VAL A 195 -6.58 -5.70 -14.60
C VAL A 195 -5.90 -6.16 -13.32
N VAL A 196 -6.28 -7.34 -12.83
CA VAL A 196 -5.77 -7.98 -11.62
C VAL A 196 -4.80 -9.12 -11.93
N ASN A 197 -4.04 -9.54 -10.92
CA ASN A 197 -3.13 -10.70 -10.97
C ASN A 197 -2.13 -10.70 -12.13
N VAL A 198 -1.74 -9.51 -12.58
CA VAL A 198 -0.64 -9.25 -13.51
C VAL A 198 0.42 -8.36 -12.87
N HIS A 199 1.60 -8.31 -13.48
CA HIS A 199 2.67 -7.39 -13.14
C HIS A 199 3.33 -6.82 -14.40
N VAL A 200 3.91 -5.62 -14.27
CA VAL A 200 4.80 -5.03 -15.27
C VAL A 200 6.24 -5.38 -14.88
N ASN A 201 7.07 -5.77 -15.85
CA ASN A 201 8.48 -6.04 -15.59
C ASN A 201 9.31 -4.74 -15.70
N GLU A 202 9.43 -4.01 -14.58
CA GLU A 202 10.14 -2.73 -14.47
C GLU A 202 11.65 -2.81 -14.81
N LEU A 203 12.24 -4.01 -14.89
CA LEU A 203 13.64 -4.21 -15.28
C LEU A 203 13.84 -4.29 -16.80
N LYS A 204 12.77 -4.43 -17.59
CA LYS A 204 12.83 -4.40 -19.06
C LYS A 204 12.64 -2.96 -19.55
N LYS A 205 13.41 -2.57 -20.57
CA LYS A 205 13.25 -1.26 -21.23
C LYS A 205 11.80 -1.10 -21.72
N LEU A 206 11.25 0.09 -21.51
CA LEU A 206 10.00 0.52 -22.13
C LEU A 206 10.11 0.42 -23.66
N LYS A 207 9.00 0.09 -24.31
CA LYS A 207 8.92 -0.08 -25.76
C LYS A 207 8.14 1.08 -26.37
N GLN A 208 8.63 1.59 -27.48
CA GLN A 208 7.87 2.50 -28.31
C GLN A 208 6.87 1.70 -29.16
N LEU A 209 5.61 2.08 -29.14
CA LEU A 209 4.54 1.51 -29.96
C LEU A 209 3.83 2.67 -30.67
N GLY A 210 4.31 3.03 -31.87
CA GLY A 210 3.86 4.26 -32.53
C GLY A 210 4.11 5.49 -31.64
N PRO A 211 3.11 6.36 -31.41
CA PRO A 211 3.26 7.52 -30.53
C PRO A 211 3.18 7.19 -29.03
N HIS A 212 3.01 5.92 -28.63
CA HIS A 212 2.84 5.51 -27.23
C HIS A 212 4.10 4.86 -26.64
N THR A 213 4.32 5.08 -25.34
CA THR A 213 5.30 4.36 -24.54
C THR A 213 4.60 3.24 -23.77
N VAL A 214 4.96 1.98 -24.00
CA VAL A 214 4.32 0.81 -23.41
C VAL A 214 5.29 -0.10 -22.65
N ALA A 215 4.79 -0.84 -21.66
CA ALA A 215 5.54 -1.83 -20.90
C ALA A 215 4.88 -3.21 -20.94
N ASP A 216 5.68 -4.27 -21.02
CA ASP A 216 5.17 -5.65 -21.07
C ASP A 216 4.44 -6.05 -19.77
N VAL A 217 3.30 -6.73 -19.92
CA VAL A 217 2.44 -7.21 -18.82
C VAL A 217 2.43 -8.74 -18.78
N TYR A 218 2.74 -9.29 -17.61
CA TYR A 218 2.95 -10.72 -17.37
C TYR A 218 1.98 -11.28 -16.32
N CYS A 219 1.64 -12.57 -16.44
CA CYS A 219 0.76 -13.27 -15.49
C CYS A 219 1.45 -13.59 -14.15
N ASN A 220 0.85 -13.25 -13.00
CA ASN A 220 1.43 -13.51 -11.67
C ASN A 220 1.47 -15.00 -11.26
N LYS A 221 0.83 -15.89 -12.03
CA LYS A 221 0.77 -17.34 -11.74
C LYS A 221 1.70 -18.18 -12.63
N CYS A 222 2.03 -17.72 -13.85
CA CYS A 222 2.75 -18.52 -14.83
C CYS A 222 3.74 -17.72 -15.70
N GLU A 223 3.98 -16.45 -15.38
CA GLU A 223 4.93 -15.52 -16.03
C GLU A 223 4.84 -15.36 -17.56
N ASN A 224 3.82 -15.93 -18.20
CA ASN A 224 3.55 -15.71 -19.61
C ASN A 224 3.20 -14.23 -19.87
N LEU A 225 3.82 -13.65 -20.89
CA LEU A 225 3.50 -12.34 -21.44
C LEU A 225 2.05 -12.34 -21.96
N LEU A 226 1.16 -11.55 -21.36
CA LEU A 226 -0.25 -11.46 -21.74
C LEU A 226 -0.56 -10.30 -22.69
N GLY A 227 0.26 -9.25 -22.66
CA GLY A 227 0.04 -8.02 -23.42
C GLY A 227 0.93 -6.89 -22.90
N TRP A 228 0.41 -5.65 -22.90
CA TRP A 228 1.15 -4.47 -22.48
C TRP A 228 0.29 -3.43 -21.75
N LYS A 229 0.94 -2.58 -20.96
CA LYS A 229 0.35 -1.43 -20.27
C LYS A 229 0.82 -0.14 -20.94
N TYR A 230 -0.10 0.81 -21.14
CA TYR A 230 0.22 2.16 -21.62
C TYR A 230 0.81 3.00 -20.48
N ILE A 231 2.04 3.46 -20.64
CA ILE A 231 2.78 4.27 -19.65
C ILE A 231 2.69 5.75 -20.00
N GLU A 232 2.79 6.06 -21.30
CA GLU A 232 2.62 7.39 -21.88
C GLU A 232 1.82 7.23 -23.18
N VAL A 233 0.89 8.14 -23.42
CA VAL A 233 0.00 8.17 -24.58
C VAL A 233 -0.07 9.61 -25.06
N TYR A 234 0.04 9.83 -26.37
CA TYR A 234 -0.22 11.12 -27.00
C TYR A 234 -1.73 11.42 -26.99
N GLU A 235 -2.12 12.70 -26.87
CA GLU A 235 -3.50 13.11 -26.51
C GLU A 235 -4.57 12.85 -27.59
N GLU A 236 -4.20 12.25 -28.73
CA GLU A 236 -5.07 12.06 -29.91
C GLU A 236 -5.67 10.65 -30.02
N ASP A 237 -5.32 9.69 -29.15
CA ASP A 237 -5.85 8.32 -29.21
C ASP A 237 -7.14 8.15 -28.38
N PRO A 238 -8.30 7.80 -29.00
CA PRO A 238 -9.57 7.62 -28.31
C PRO A 238 -9.73 6.24 -27.64
N VAL A 239 -8.82 5.29 -27.85
CA VAL A 239 -8.90 3.90 -27.38
C VAL A 239 -7.80 3.54 -26.37
N ALA A 240 -6.62 4.15 -26.48
CA ALA A 240 -5.55 4.03 -25.49
C ALA A 240 -5.47 5.27 -24.59
N ARG A 241 -5.61 5.08 -23.28
CA ARG A 241 -5.34 6.09 -22.25
C ARG A 241 -4.20 5.62 -21.37
N LYS A 242 -3.53 6.56 -20.70
CA LYS A 242 -2.49 6.24 -19.73
C LYS A 242 -3.03 5.29 -18.64
N ASP A 243 -2.16 4.38 -18.20
CA ASP A 243 -2.40 3.33 -17.20
C ASP A 243 -3.37 2.19 -17.62
N MET A 244 -4.07 2.28 -18.77
CA MET A 244 -4.81 1.15 -19.35
C MET A 244 -3.91 -0.04 -19.71
N VAL A 245 -4.48 -1.24 -19.72
CA VAL A 245 -3.79 -2.49 -20.09
C VAL A 245 -4.47 -3.14 -21.29
N MET A 246 -3.70 -3.40 -22.35
CA MET A 246 -4.13 -4.21 -23.49
C MET A 246 -3.69 -5.66 -23.31
N LEU A 247 -4.64 -6.59 -23.31
CA LEU A 247 -4.40 -8.04 -23.23
C LEU A 247 -4.75 -8.71 -24.58
N GLN A 248 -3.90 -9.63 -25.03
CA GLN A 248 -4.05 -10.31 -26.32
C GLN A 248 -5.13 -11.40 -26.22
N MET A 249 -6.17 -11.34 -27.07
CA MET A 249 -7.34 -12.25 -26.99
C MET A 249 -6.96 -13.73 -27.02
N GLY A 250 -6.06 -14.14 -27.92
CA GLY A 250 -5.58 -15.53 -28.00
C GLY A 250 -4.80 -16.05 -26.77
N LYS A 251 -4.59 -15.23 -25.74
CA LYS A 251 -4.00 -15.61 -24.44
C LYS A 251 -5.00 -15.57 -23.29
N LEU A 252 -6.26 -15.22 -23.56
CA LEU A 252 -7.35 -15.20 -22.59
C LEU A 252 -8.37 -16.33 -22.86
N GLN A 253 -9.17 -16.61 -21.84
CA GLN A 253 -10.40 -17.41 -21.90
C GLN A 253 -11.51 -16.61 -21.22
N GLU A 254 -12.73 -16.62 -21.73
CA GLU A 254 -13.90 -16.06 -21.01
C GLU A 254 -14.51 -17.13 -20.12
N ARG A 255 -14.92 -16.76 -18.90
CA ARG A 255 -15.70 -17.63 -18.01
C ARG A 255 -17.07 -17.04 -17.73
N TYR A 256 -18.10 -17.87 -17.93
CA TYR A 256 -19.49 -17.59 -17.57
C TYR A 256 -20.01 -18.71 -16.66
N GLY A 257 -20.16 -18.40 -15.37
CA GLY A 257 -20.56 -19.38 -14.35
C GLY A 257 -19.59 -20.57 -14.25
N ASN A 258 -19.99 -21.72 -14.81
CA ASN A 258 -19.20 -22.96 -14.84
C ASN A 258 -18.58 -23.27 -16.21
N GLN A 259 -18.93 -22.53 -17.26
CA GLN A 259 -18.38 -22.72 -18.61
C GLN A 259 -17.15 -21.82 -18.81
N ILE A 260 -16.14 -22.35 -19.50
CA ILE A 260 -14.93 -21.63 -19.90
C ILE A 260 -14.79 -21.80 -21.41
N GLU A 261 -14.75 -20.70 -22.14
CA GLU A 261 -14.59 -20.65 -23.60
C GLU A 261 -13.33 -19.86 -23.96
N GLU A 262 -12.85 -19.97 -25.20
CA GLU A 262 -11.74 -19.13 -25.66
C GLU A 262 -12.22 -17.68 -25.85
N ALA A 263 -11.37 -16.70 -25.54
CA ALA A 263 -11.73 -15.30 -25.75
C ALA A 263 -11.67 -14.95 -27.25
N VAL A 264 -12.78 -15.21 -27.95
CA VAL A 264 -13.03 -14.75 -29.32
C VAL A 264 -13.33 -13.24 -29.29
N GLU A 265 -13.14 -12.57 -30.43
CA GLU A 265 -13.67 -11.21 -30.64
C GLU A 265 -15.14 -11.12 -30.22
N PRO A 266 -15.59 -9.98 -29.64
CA PRO A 266 -16.86 -9.89 -28.92
C PRO A 266 -18.05 -10.18 -29.84
N ARG A 267 -18.56 -11.41 -29.78
CA ARG A 267 -19.86 -11.74 -30.36
C ARG A 267 -20.90 -10.83 -29.72
N ALA A 268 -21.65 -10.10 -30.55
CA ALA A 268 -22.78 -9.29 -30.14
C ALA A 268 -23.97 -10.17 -29.72
N HIS A 269 -23.79 -10.98 -28.66
CA HIS A 269 -24.85 -11.73 -28.02
C HIS A 269 -25.75 -10.76 -27.26
N ALA A 270 -26.76 -10.29 -28.00
CA ALA A 270 -27.78 -9.37 -27.55
C ALA A 270 -28.53 -9.86 -26.31
N ALA A 271 -29.18 -8.93 -25.62
CA ALA A 271 -30.08 -9.23 -24.51
C ALA A 271 -31.31 -10.02 -24.99
N THR A 272 -31.15 -11.34 -25.06
CA THR A 272 -32.21 -12.34 -25.26
C THR A 272 -32.01 -13.38 -24.14
N GLY A 273 -32.96 -13.62 -23.24
CA GLY A 273 -34.40 -13.35 -23.34
C GLY A 273 -35.03 -14.43 -24.19
N VAL A 274 -35.27 -15.59 -23.55
CA VAL A 274 -35.72 -16.83 -24.22
C VAL A 274 -37.24 -16.91 -24.26
N PRO A 275 -37.84 -16.93 -25.46
CA PRO A 275 -38.96 -17.80 -25.81
C PRO A 275 -38.41 -18.93 -26.73
N ILE A 276 -38.52 -20.20 -26.39
CA ILE A 276 -39.75 -21.03 -26.43
C ILE A 276 -40.32 -21.14 -27.86
N VAL A 277 -39.84 -22.17 -28.56
CA VAL A 277 -40.58 -23.12 -29.42
C VAL A 277 -41.56 -22.58 -30.47
N LYS A 278 -41.24 -22.83 -31.76
CA LYS A 278 -42.05 -23.75 -32.58
C LYS A 278 -41.31 -24.28 -33.81
N GLU A 279 -41.59 -25.54 -34.12
CA GLU A 279 -41.22 -26.23 -35.36
C GLU A 279 -42.23 -25.90 -36.48
N ILE A 280 -41.76 -25.95 -37.73
CA ILE A 280 -42.52 -26.29 -38.94
C ILE A 280 -41.58 -27.14 -39.82
#